data_AF-A0A1H8WXM3-F1
#
_entry.id   AF-A0A1H8WXM3-F1
#
_cell.length_a   1.000
_cell.length_b   1.000
_cell.length_c   1.000
_cell.angle_alpha   90.00
_cell.angle_beta   90.00
_cell.angle_gamma   90.00
#
_symmetry.space_group_name_H-M   'P 1'
#
loop_
_entity.id
_entity.type
_entity.pdbx_description
1 polymer ?
#
loop_
_entity_poly.entity_id
_entity_poly.type
_entity_poly.pdbx_seq_one_letter_code
_entity_poly.pdbx_strand_id
1 'polypeptide(L)'
;MKLRQTNSVTVAAAKASIGRTTAFRLAKNPRLPSQKTKARGRRRPDPLAKIFDAEIVPLLRAAPGIRAVHGEEQEVILRQIHEPGLLGLSDFTDMTALGITIAGQPLDHLL
;
A
#
# COMPACT_ATOMS: atom_id res chain seq x y z
N MET A 1 -11.79 28.44 11.71
CA MET A 1 -12.63 28.44 12.94
C MET A 1 -12.82 29.88 13.44
N LYS A 2 -13.96 30.53 13.12
CA LYS A 2 -14.24 31.91 13.57
C LYS A 2 -14.68 32.00 15.05
N LEU A 3 -15.33 30.97 15.59
CA LEU A 3 -15.89 30.99 16.95
C LEU A 3 -14.85 31.07 18.09
N ARG A 4 -13.67 30.45 17.92
CA ARG A 4 -12.56 30.51 18.91
C ARG A 4 -11.85 31.87 18.92
N GLN A 5 -12.00 32.69 17.88
CA GLN A 5 -11.35 34.00 17.81
C GLN A 5 -11.97 35.01 18.79
N THR A 6 -13.24 34.82 19.14
CA THR A 6 -14.03 35.77 19.93
C THR A 6 -14.66 35.19 21.20
N ASN A 7 -14.66 33.87 21.36
CA ASN A 7 -15.29 33.20 22.52
C ASN A 7 -14.30 32.28 23.23
N SER A 8 -14.51 32.08 24.54
CA SER A 8 -13.76 31.10 25.32
C SER A 8 -13.95 29.68 24.75
N VAL A 9 -12.98 28.79 24.98
CA VAL A 9 -12.98 27.41 24.42
C VAL A 9 -14.27 26.67 24.77
N THR A 10 -14.81 26.87 25.97
CA THR A 10 -16.06 26.30 26.46
C THR A 10 -17.28 26.83 25.72
N VAL A 11 -17.36 28.15 25.49
CA VAL A 11 -18.49 28.77 24.77
C VAL A 11 -18.44 28.40 23.28
N ALA A 12 -17.25 28.38 22.68
CA ALA A 12 -17.07 27.93 21.31
C ALA A 12 -17.43 26.45 21.14
N ALA A 13 -17.10 25.60 22.12
CA ALA A 13 -17.46 24.18 22.12
C ALA A 13 -18.97 23.97 22.19
N ALA A 14 -19.65 24.69 23.08
CA ALA A 14 -21.11 24.65 23.19
C ALA A 14 -21.79 25.12 21.89
N LYS A 15 -21.31 26.23 21.30
CA LYS A 15 -21.80 26.72 19.99
C LYS A 15 -21.51 25.76 18.83
N ALA A 16 -20.47 24.94 18.94
CA ALA A 16 -20.08 23.95 17.93
C ALA A 16 -20.62 22.55 18.22
N SER A 17 -21.50 22.39 19.23
CA SER A 17 -22.09 21.10 19.63
C SER A 17 -21.06 19.99 19.89
N ILE A 18 -19.90 20.33 20.48
CA ILE A 18 -18.87 19.37 20.88
C ILE A 18 -18.58 19.43 22.38
N GLY A 19 -18.15 18.30 22.94
CA GLY A 19 -17.81 18.20 24.36
C GLY A 19 -16.62 19.11 24.76
N ARG A 20 -16.67 19.63 26.00
CA ARG A 20 -15.63 20.50 26.58
C ARG A 20 -14.23 19.88 26.49
N THR A 21 -14.10 18.61 26.88
CA THR A 21 -12.82 17.86 26.85
C THR A 21 -12.28 17.70 25.43
N THR A 22 -13.14 17.52 24.44
CA THR A 22 -12.77 17.44 23.02
C THR A 22 -12.27 18.79 22.50
N ALA A 23 -12.93 19.88 22.88
CA ALA A 23 -12.50 21.22 22.50
C ALA A 23 -11.12 21.60 23.05
N PHE A 24 -10.80 21.24 24.30
CA PHE A 24 -9.46 21.43 24.85
C PHE A 24 -8.39 20.55 24.16
N ARG A 25 -8.73 19.31 23.77
CA ARG A 25 -7.84 18.44 22.97
C ARG A 25 -7.52 19.07 21.61
N LEU A 26 -8.53 19.59 20.92
CA LEU A 26 -8.36 20.28 19.63
C LEU A 26 -7.61 21.61 19.78
N ALA A 27 -7.79 22.34 20.88
CA ALA A 27 -7.04 23.56 21.14
C ALA A 27 -5.54 23.30 21.35
N LYS A 28 -5.20 22.20 22.04
CA LYS A 28 -3.81 21.78 22.28
C LYS A 28 -3.14 21.18 21.04
N ASN A 29 -3.89 20.45 20.21
CA ASN A 29 -3.39 19.89 18.96
C ASN A 29 -4.45 20.01 17.87
N PRO A 30 -4.39 21.07 17.04
CA PRO A 30 -5.42 21.36 16.04
C PRO A 30 -5.37 20.44 14.83
N ARG A 31 -4.33 19.61 14.69
CA ARG A 31 -4.24 18.64 13.60
C ARG A 31 -5.11 17.43 13.91
N LEU A 32 -6.04 17.16 13.00
CA LEU A 32 -6.88 15.97 13.06
C LEU A 32 -6.00 14.70 12.95
N PRO A 33 -6.41 13.56 13.54
CA PRO A 33 -5.71 12.29 13.36
C PRO A 33 -5.47 11.92 11.89
N SER A 34 -6.44 12.22 11.02
CA SER A 34 -6.34 12.03 9.56
C SER A 34 -5.33 12.94 8.87
N GLN A 35 -4.96 14.06 9.49
CA GLN A 35 -3.93 14.99 8.99
C GLN A 35 -2.53 14.66 9.54
N LYS A 36 -2.42 13.67 10.44
CA LYS A 36 -1.15 13.20 11.00
C LYS A 36 -0.56 12.06 10.17
N THR A 37 -0.72 12.11 8.85
CA THR A 37 -0.11 11.13 7.95
C THR A 37 1.39 11.35 7.96
N LYS A 38 2.13 10.52 8.70
CA LYS A 38 3.58 10.40 8.50
C LYS A 38 3.82 9.85 7.10
N ALA A 39 4.82 10.38 6.41
CA ALA A 39 5.31 9.77 5.17
C ALA A 39 5.54 8.28 5.45
N ARG A 40 4.84 7.43 4.70
CA ARG A 40 4.92 5.99 4.90
C ARG A 40 6.30 5.56 4.42
N GLY A 41 7.15 5.14 5.34
CA GLY A 41 8.47 4.65 4.99
C GLY A 41 8.37 3.38 4.15
N ARG A 42 9.35 3.20 3.26
CA ARG A 42 9.39 2.04 2.37
C ARG A 42 9.78 0.79 3.15
N ARG A 43 8.99 -0.29 3.04
CA ARG A 43 9.26 -1.56 3.74
C ARG A 43 10.28 -2.44 3.02
N ARG A 44 10.54 -2.19 1.73
CA ARG A 44 11.42 -2.98 0.88
C ARG A 44 12.54 -2.09 0.34
N PRO A 45 13.79 -2.57 0.26
CA PRO A 45 14.87 -1.85 -0.41
C PRO A 45 14.57 -1.64 -1.90
N ASP A 46 15.17 -0.61 -2.51
CA ASP A 46 14.91 -0.25 -3.91
C ASP A 46 15.57 -1.24 -4.84
N PRO A 47 14.82 -1.97 -5.68
CA PRO A 47 15.43 -2.81 -6.68
C PRO A 47 16.32 -2.01 -7.65
N LEU A 48 16.06 -0.71 -7.85
CA LEU A 48 16.79 0.12 -8.81
C LEU A 48 17.92 0.97 -8.22
N ALA A 49 18.00 1.13 -6.89
CA ALA A 49 18.99 2.00 -6.26
C ALA A 49 20.43 1.75 -6.74
N LYS A 50 20.82 0.48 -6.89
CA LYS A 50 22.17 0.12 -7.36
C LYS A 50 22.44 0.57 -8.80
N ILE A 51 21.44 0.44 -9.67
CA ILE A 51 21.54 0.82 -11.10
C ILE A 51 21.55 2.34 -11.22
N PHE A 52 20.78 3.02 -10.37
CA PHE A 52 20.67 4.47 -10.39
C PHE A 52 22.02 5.15 -10.16
N ASP A 53 22.75 4.74 -9.12
CA ASP A 53 24.08 5.29 -8.83
C ASP A 53 25.14 4.84 -9.85
N ALA A 54 25.08 3.60 -10.31
CA ALA A 54 26.10 3.03 -11.19
C ALA A 54 26.00 3.50 -12.65
N GLU A 55 24.78 3.72 -13.16
CA GLU A 55 24.55 3.94 -14.59
C GLU A 55 23.87 5.28 -14.87
N ILE A 56 22.80 5.59 -14.13
CA ILE A 56 21.96 6.77 -14.41
C ILE A 56 22.67 8.07 -14.00
N VAL A 57 23.30 8.11 -12.83
CA VAL A 57 24.02 9.31 -12.36
C VAL A 57 25.19 9.70 -13.28
N PRO A 58 26.08 8.78 -13.71
CA PRO A 58 27.12 9.10 -14.68
C PRO A 58 26.56 9.59 -16.03
N LEU A 59 25.49 8.95 -16.52
CA LEU A 59 24.84 9.33 -17.78
C LEU A 59 24.29 10.77 -17.73
N LEU A 60 23.60 11.13 -16.64
CA LEU A 60 23.06 12.47 -16.46
C LEU A 60 24.16 13.53 -16.29
N ARG A 61 25.29 13.18 -15.64
CA ARG A 61 26.46 14.07 -15.55
C ARG A 61 27.12 14.31 -16.91
N ALA A 62 27.22 13.26 -17.74
CA ALA A 62 27.81 13.35 -19.07
C ALA A 62 26.93 14.13 -20.07
N ALA A 63 25.62 14.14 -19.86
CA ALA A 63 24.66 14.80 -20.73
C ALA A 63 23.73 15.76 -19.94
N PRO A 64 24.23 16.94 -19.54
CA PRO A 64 23.49 17.89 -18.70
C PRO A 64 22.26 18.52 -19.39
N GLY A 65 22.13 18.33 -20.71
CA GLY A 65 20.94 18.72 -21.48
C GLY A 65 19.75 17.77 -21.30
N ILE A 66 19.95 16.60 -20.72
CA ILE A 66 18.87 15.65 -20.42
C ILE A 66 18.07 16.19 -19.24
N ARG A 67 16.79 16.47 -19.49
CA ARG A 67 15.83 16.83 -18.45
C ARG A 67 14.89 15.66 -18.18
N ALA A 68 14.63 15.39 -16.90
CA ALA A 68 13.58 14.46 -16.51
C ALA A 68 12.24 14.98 -17.05
N VAL A 69 11.58 14.17 -17.89
CA VAL A 69 10.31 14.53 -18.53
C VAL A 69 9.11 14.16 -17.64
N HIS A 70 9.31 13.26 -16.67
CA HIS A 70 8.31 12.82 -15.70
C HIS A 70 8.87 12.89 -14.27
N GLY A 71 7.98 13.14 -13.30
CA GLY A 71 8.28 13.61 -11.94
C GLY A 71 8.79 12.55 -10.95
N GLU A 72 8.66 12.87 -9.65
CA GLU A 72 9.24 12.11 -8.53
C GLU A 72 8.90 10.62 -8.54
N GLU A 73 9.76 9.83 -7.89
CA GLU A 73 9.64 8.38 -7.76
C GLU A 73 8.22 7.96 -7.37
N GLN A 74 7.53 7.31 -8.30
CA GLN A 74 6.26 6.66 -8.02
C GLN A 74 6.52 5.23 -7.59
N GLU A 75 5.85 4.79 -6.51
CA GLU A 75 5.84 3.39 -6.13
C GLU A 75 5.19 2.56 -7.25
N VAL A 76 6.03 1.90 -8.05
CA VAL A 76 5.58 0.94 -9.06
C VAL A 76 5.18 -0.34 -8.33
N ILE A 77 3.88 -0.57 -8.22
CA ILE A 77 3.34 -1.84 -7.74
C ILE A 77 3.12 -2.73 -8.97
N LEU A 78 4.02 -3.70 -9.18
CA LEU A 78 3.74 -4.82 -10.06
C LEU A 78 2.73 -5.72 -9.36
N ARG A 79 1.44 -5.50 -9.64
CA ARG A 79 0.39 -6.38 -9.12
C ARG A 79 0.55 -7.73 -9.77
N GLN A 80 0.95 -8.73 -8.97
CA GLN A 80 0.78 -10.11 -9.38
C GLN A 80 -0.72 -10.41 -9.37
N ILE A 81 -1.31 -10.42 -10.56
CA ILE A 81 -2.71 -10.82 -10.73
C ILE A 81 -2.72 -12.35 -10.58
N HIS A 82 -3.15 -12.83 -9.42
CA HIS A 82 -3.59 -14.21 -9.29
C HIS A 82 -5.05 -14.25 -9.69
N GLU A 83 -5.33 -14.65 -10.92
CA GLU A 83 -6.70 -14.90 -11.33
C GLU A 83 -7.23 -16.13 -10.59
N PRO A 84 -8.31 -15.99 -9.80
CA PRO A 84 -8.96 -17.13 -9.17
C PRO A 84 -9.36 -18.13 -10.26
N GLY A 85 -8.90 -19.38 -10.15
CA GLY A 85 -9.21 -20.44 -11.11
C GLY A 85 -8.17 -20.69 -12.20
N LEU A 86 -7.16 -19.83 -12.38
CA LEU A 86 -6.03 -20.11 -13.30
C LEU A 86 -4.88 -20.87 -12.62
N LEU A 87 -4.64 -20.58 -11.34
CA LEU A 87 -3.65 -21.25 -10.47
C LEU A 87 -4.33 -21.96 -9.30
N GLY A 88 -5.59 -22.39 -9.52
CA GLY A 88 -6.34 -23.17 -8.55
C GLY A 88 -5.76 -24.58 -8.47
N LEU A 89 -4.71 -24.75 -7.68
CA LEU A 89 -4.36 -26.03 -7.06
C LEU A 89 -5.44 -26.37 -6.03
N SER A 90 -6.59 -26.78 -6.52
CA SER A 90 -7.49 -27.67 -5.80
C SER A 90 -7.57 -28.91 -6.66
N ASP A 91 -6.56 -29.76 -6.49
CA ASP A 91 -6.39 -31.02 -7.18
C ASP A 91 -7.56 -31.96 -6.86
N PHE A 92 -8.58 -31.92 -7.70
CA PHE A 92 -9.46 -33.06 -7.92
C PHE A 92 -9.44 -33.36 -9.41
N THR A 93 -8.28 -33.80 -9.91
CA THR A 93 -8.19 -34.34 -11.27
C THR A 93 -8.66 -35.80 -11.20
N ASP A 94 -9.87 -36.07 -11.69
CA ASP A 94 -10.35 -37.44 -11.90
C ASP A 94 -9.60 -38.07 -13.09
N MET A 95 -8.73 -39.00 -12.78
CA MET A 95 -7.90 -39.76 -13.71
C MET A 95 -8.37 -41.22 -13.85
N THR A 96 -9.58 -41.55 -13.40
CA THR A 96 -10.13 -42.91 -13.47
C THR A 96 -10.10 -43.48 -14.90
N ALA A 97 -10.35 -42.62 -15.90
CA ALA A 97 -10.32 -42.99 -17.31
C ALA A 97 -8.92 -43.41 -17.82
N LEU A 98 -7.84 -43.01 -17.14
CA LEU A 98 -6.48 -43.42 -17.50
C LEU A 98 -6.15 -44.85 -17.02
N GLY A 99 -6.98 -45.46 -16.17
CA GLY A 99 -6.84 -46.85 -15.75
C GLY A 99 -5.53 -47.15 -15.01
N ILE A 100 -5.04 -46.19 -14.22
CA ILE A 100 -3.76 -46.32 -13.52
C ILE A 100 -3.85 -47.41 -12.45
N THR A 101 -2.98 -48.41 -12.52
CA THR A 101 -2.85 -49.49 -11.54
C THR A 101 -1.48 -49.50 -10.87
N ILE A 102 -1.43 -49.69 -9.55
CA ILE A 102 -0.20 -49.93 -8.78
C ILE A 102 -0.28 -51.36 -8.25
N ALA A 103 0.73 -52.19 -8.56
CA ALA A 103 0.78 -53.61 -8.19
C ALA A 103 -0.50 -54.41 -8.56
N GLY A 104 -1.13 -54.04 -9.68
CA GLY A 104 -2.35 -54.68 -10.17
C GLY A 104 -3.65 -54.22 -9.51
N GLN A 105 -3.58 -53.27 -8.56
CA GLN A 105 -4.75 -52.65 -7.95
C GLN A 105 -4.98 -51.24 -8.52
N PRO A 106 -6.24 -50.81 -8.75
CA PRO A 106 -6.53 -49.46 -9.22
C PRO A 106 -6.13 -48.41 -8.17
N LEU A 107 -5.57 -47.28 -8.64
CA LEU A 107 -5.18 -46.17 -7.76
C LEU A 107 -6.38 -45.31 -7.39
N ASP A 108 -6.78 -45.35 -6.12
CA ASP A 108 -7.78 -44.44 -5.56
C ASP A 108 -7.16 -43.08 -5.26
N HIS A 109 -7.70 -42.02 -5.86
CA HIS A 109 -7.08 -40.69 -5.92
C HIS A 109 -8.07 -39.53 -5.71
N LEU A 110 -9.34 -39.84 -5.48
CA LEU A 110 -10.36 -38.88 -5.04
C LEU A 110 -10.55 -39.04 -3.53
N LEU A 111 -10.51 -37.92 -2.77
CA LEU A 111 -10.68 -37.89 -1.31
C LEU A 111 -12.15 -37.79 -0.90
#